data_AF-A0A2N5Z3W5-F1
#
_entry.id   AF-A0A2N5Z3W5-F1
#
_cell.length_a   1.000
_cell.length_b   1.000
_cell.length_c   1.000
_cell.angle_alpha   90.00
_cell.angle_beta   90.00
_cell.angle_gamma   90.00
#
_symmetry.space_group_name_H-M   'P 1'
#
loop_
_entity.id
_entity.type
_entity.pdbx_description
1 polymer ?
#
loop_
_entity_poly.entity_id
_entity_poly.type
_entity_poly.pdbx_seq_one_letter_code
_entity_poly.pdbx_strand_id
1 'polypeptide(L)'
;MVKSDFRNLFRISLPSAANFIMLSFFFVLLEYLYYVFVYKLYGYGGFDFSMDVILYLETKALFLLSFLALQLKKGNAFIYSVFYLLQIFLLIPNAILFEFMHSDRIILYSIFLLVISIPLLSIRNFSIKAISFKENYKLLILLGFVLLLLVPIIIDYGFDISSKAFSFSLVYDIRAESAAKSSKISLYAYSWLGKVVLPLIIATGLIRKKYLMAIAALIVMIYLFLIAGHKSVLFSVFVVVLFVFVKDHYR
;
A
#
# COMPACT_ATOMS: atom_id res chain seq x y z
N MET A 1 -20.91 -9.57 26.82
CA MET A 1 -20.47 -8.59 25.80
C MET A 1 -18.95 -8.59 25.79
N VAL A 2 -18.35 -9.38 24.89
CA VAL A 2 -16.88 -9.58 24.85
C VAL A 2 -16.28 -8.34 24.19
N LYS A 3 -15.55 -7.52 24.96
CA LYS A 3 -14.58 -6.58 24.38
C LYS A 3 -13.52 -7.43 23.69
N SER A 4 -13.74 -7.78 22.42
CA SER A 4 -12.68 -8.33 21.58
C SER A 4 -11.67 -7.21 21.41
N ASP A 5 -10.67 -7.20 22.29
CA ASP A 5 -9.58 -6.24 22.27
C ASP A 5 -8.96 -6.34 20.87
N PHE A 6 -9.11 -5.29 20.05
CA PHE A 6 -8.57 -5.25 18.69
C PHE A 6 -7.04 -5.46 18.68
N ARG A 7 -6.40 -5.30 19.86
CA ARG A 7 -5.01 -5.68 20.13
C ARG A 7 -4.73 -7.17 19.94
N ASN A 8 -5.74 -8.04 20.07
CA ASN A 8 -5.60 -9.48 19.91
C ASN A 8 -5.61 -9.92 18.43
N LEU A 9 -6.15 -9.12 17.51
CA LEU A 9 -6.14 -9.40 16.07
C LEU A 9 -4.72 -9.42 15.48
N PHE A 10 -3.77 -8.75 16.13
CA PHE A 10 -2.36 -8.70 15.74
C PHE A 10 -1.43 -9.22 16.83
N ARG A 11 -1.85 -10.21 17.63
CA ARG A 11 -0.93 -10.94 18.50
C ARG A 11 -0.06 -11.89 17.68
N ILE A 12 0.80 -11.32 16.84
CA ILE A 12 1.95 -12.05 16.33
C ILE A 12 2.89 -12.21 17.51
N SER A 13 3.25 -13.46 17.81
CA SER A 13 4.19 -13.78 18.89
C SER A 13 5.53 -13.09 18.62
N LEU A 14 6.26 -12.78 19.69
CA LEU A 14 7.65 -12.32 19.61
C LEU A 14 8.45 -13.19 18.63
N PRO A 15 9.44 -12.62 17.94
CA PRO A 15 10.18 -13.31 16.90
C PRO A 15 10.83 -14.55 17.49
N SER A 16 10.28 -15.70 17.14
CA SER A 16 10.65 -17.00 17.69
C SER A 16 11.31 -17.85 16.61
N ALA A 17 11.98 -18.93 17.02
CA ALA A 17 12.48 -19.94 16.09
C ALA A 17 11.34 -20.49 15.21
N ALA A 18 10.12 -20.61 15.73
CA ALA A 18 8.96 -21.04 14.96
C ALA A 18 8.65 -20.09 13.80
N ASN A 19 8.68 -18.76 14.03
CA ASN A 19 8.45 -17.79 12.97
C ASN A 19 9.52 -17.88 11.87
N PHE A 20 10.78 -18.11 12.23
CA PHE A 20 11.86 -18.33 11.26
C PHE A 20 11.61 -19.58 10.40
N ILE A 21 11.24 -20.69 11.05
CA ILE A 21 10.93 -21.95 10.37
C ILE A 21 9.76 -21.77 9.41
N MET A 22 8.69 -21.09 9.84
CA MET A 22 7.53 -20.82 8.98
C MET A 22 7.89 -19.96 7.77
N LEU A 23 8.70 -18.90 7.94
CA LEU A 23 9.15 -18.09 6.81
C LEU A 23 10.08 -18.85 5.89
N SER A 24 10.97 -19.68 6.43
CA SER A 24 11.88 -20.51 5.63
C SER A 24 11.09 -21.53 4.81
N PHE A 25 10.09 -22.17 5.42
CA PHE A 25 9.16 -23.05 4.72
C PHE A 25 8.40 -22.31 3.61
N PHE A 26 7.91 -21.10 3.90
CA PHE A 26 7.25 -20.27 2.89
C PHE A 26 8.18 -19.89 1.73
N PHE A 27 9.45 -19.57 2.02
CA PHE A 27 10.47 -19.29 1.00
C PHE A 27 10.62 -20.51 0.07
N VAL A 28 10.90 -21.68 0.63
CA VAL A 28 11.08 -22.92 -0.15
C VAL A 28 9.81 -23.29 -0.93
N LEU A 29 8.64 -23.07 -0.35
CA LEU A 29 7.37 -23.28 -1.05
C LEU A 29 7.23 -22.37 -2.28
N LEU A 30 7.62 -21.08 -2.17
CA LEU A 30 7.59 -20.17 -3.30
C LEU A 30 8.65 -20.50 -4.36
N GLU A 31 9.84 -20.98 -3.98
CA GLU A 31 10.83 -21.50 -4.93
C GLU A 31 10.27 -22.68 -5.71
N TYR A 32 9.62 -23.62 -5.01
CA TYR A 32 8.97 -24.76 -5.64
C TYR A 32 7.86 -24.32 -6.60
N LEU A 33 7.03 -23.36 -6.20
CA LEU A 33 5.99 -22.79 -7.06
C LEU A 33 6.61 -22.05 -8.26
N TYR A 34 7.75 -21.40 -8.09
CA TYR A 34 8.45 -20.76 -9.19
C TYR A 34 8.86 -21.79 -10.25
N TYR A 35 9.50 -22.88 -9.82
CA TYR A 35 9.95 -23.96 -10.71
C TYR A 35 8.80 -24.70 -11.38
N VAL A 36 7.75 -25.05 -10.64
CA VAL A 36 6.65 -25.87 -11.17
C VAL A 36 5.67 -25.06 -12.00
N PHE A 37 5.43 -23.79 -11.65
CA PHE A 37 4.39 -22.97 -12.26
C PHE A 37 4.95 -21.76 -13.00
N VAL A 38 5.67 -20.87 -12.31
CA VAL A 38 6.02 -19.54 -12.87
C VAL A 38 6.91 -19.67 -14.10
N TYR A 39 8.03 -20.39 -13.99
CA TYR A 39 8.96 -20.61 -15.10
C TYR A 39 8.28 -21.27 -16.30
N LYS A 40 7.47 -22.33 -16.06
CA LYS A 40 6.85 -23.10 -17.14
C LYS A 40 5.76 -22.34 -17.89
N LEU A 41 4.92 -21.60 -17.16
CA LEU A 41 3.81 -20.86 -17.76
C LEU A 41 4.24 -19.50 -18.31
N TYR A 42 5.17 -18.81 -17.66
CA TYR A 42 5.55 -17.44 -18.00
C TYR A 42 6.96 -17.34 -18.61
N GLY A 43 7.56 -18.44 -19.05
CA GLY A 43 8.89 -18.41 -19.69
C GLY A 43 8.98 -17.44 -20.88
N TYR A 44 7.88 -17.28 -21.65
CA TYR A 44 7.78 -16.30 -22.73
C TYR A 44 7.91 -14.83 -22.27
N GLY A 45 7.65 -14.55 -20.99
CA GLY A 45 7.78 -13.25 -20.35
C GLY A 45 9.17 -12.96 -19.79
N GLY A 46 10.15 -13.83 -20.06
CA GLY A 46 11.53 -13.69 -19.57
C GLY A 46 11.79 -14.32 -18.21
N PHE A 47 10.84 -15.09 -17.67
CA PHE A 47 11.05 -15.89 -16.46
C PHE A 47 11.88 -17.14 -16.82
N ASP A 48 13.16 -17.12 -16.51
CA ASP A 48 14.08 -18.23 -16.76
C ASP A 48 14.41 -19.01 -15.47
N PHE A 49 14.97 -20.20 -15.64
CA PHE A 49 15.48 -21.02 -14.54
C PHE A 49 16.96 -21.30 -14.74
N SER A 50 17.79 -20.35 -14.32
CA SER A 50 19.25 -20.48 -14.33
C SER A 50 19.78 -20.46 -12.89
N MET A 51 20.02 -21.64 -12.34
CA MET A 51 20.47 -21.78 -10.95
C MET A 51 21.96 -21.46 -10.81
N ASP A 52 22.27 -20.31 -10.22
CA ASP A 52 23.63 -19.95 -9.79
C ASP A 52 23.76 -20.10 -8.27
N VAL A 53 24.70 -20.96 -7.86
CA VAL A 53 24.96 -21.26 -6.45
C VAL A 53 25.36 -20.02 -5.66
N ILE A 54 26.10 -19.09 -6.26
CA ILE A 54 26.55 -17.86 -5.59
C ILE A 54 25.35 -16.98 -5.27
N LEU A 55 24.46 -16.78 -6.24
CA LEU A 55 23.25 -15.97 -6.05
C LEU A 55 22.28 -16.62 -5.07
N TYR A 56 22.14 -17.94 -5.12
CA TYR A 56 21.34 -18.68 -4.15
C TYR A 56 21.88 -18.52 -2.72
N LEU A 57 23.20 -18.64 -2.52
CA LEU A 57 23.79 -18.42 -1.20
C LEU A 57 23.63 -16.96 -0.73
N GLU A 58 23.74 -16.00 -1.65
CA GLU A 58 23.55 -14.59 -1.40
C GLU A 58 22.11 -14.29 -0.92
N THR A 59 21.08 -14.82 -1.58
CA THR A 59 19.68 -14.61 -1.17
C THR A 59 19.39 -15.20 0.20
N LYS A 60 19.90 -16.40 0.49
CA LYS A 60 19.73 -17.05 1.80
C LYS A 60 20.48 -16.30 2.91
N ALA A 61 21.67 -15.77 2.61
CA ALA A 61 22.41 -14.93 3.55
C ALA A 61 21.65 -13.63 3.88
N LEU A 62 21.13 -12.92 2.87
CA LEU A 62 20.34 -11.69 3.08
C LEU A 62 19.05 -11.96 3.85
N PHE A 63 18.36 -13.06 3.54
CA PHE A 63 17.18 -13.50 4.28
C PHE A 63 17.52 -13.77 5.76
N LEU A 64 18.59 -14.54 6.04
CA LEU A 64 19.03 -14.81 7.41
C LEU A 64 19.42 -13.52 8.15
N LEU A 65 20.22 -12.65 7.53
CA LEU A 65 20.64 -11.37 8.11
C LEU A 65 19.44 -10.47 8.44
N SER A 66 18.45 -10.41 7.56
CA SER A 66 17.24 -9.64 7.80
C SER A 66 16.47 -10.18 9.02
N PHE A 67 16.37 -11.51 9.19
CA PHE A 67 15.74 -12.12 10.35
C PHE A 67 16.53 -11.89 11.64
N LEU A 68 17.86 -11.99 11.59
CA LEU A 68 18.73 -11.70 12.74
C LEU A 68 18.59 -10.23 13.18
N ALA A 69 18.46 -9.30 12.24
CA ALA A 69 18.24 -7.89 12.55
C ALA A 69 16.96 -7.65 13.36
N LEU A 70 15.92 -8.48 13.17
CA LEU A 70 14.69 -8.43 13.93
C LEU A 70 14.89 -8.84 15.40
N GLN A 71 15.85 -9.73 15.67
CA GLN A 71 16.18 -10.21 17.01
C GLN A 71 16.97 -9.18 17.84
N LEU A 72 17.58 -8.17 17.19
CA LEU A 72 18.38 -7.15 17.86
C LEU A 72 17.55 -6.26 18.82
N LYS A 73 16.23 -6.18 18.65
CA LYS A 73 15.38 -5.39 19.56
C LYS A 73 14.00 -6.03 19.78
N LYS A 74 13.54 -5.96 21.03
CA LYS A 74 12.14 -6.19 21.39
C LYS A 74 11.29 -5.03 20.89
N GLY A 75 10.73 -5.17 19.69
CA GLY A 75 9.74 -4.28 19.11
C GLY A 75 8.35 -4.52 19.69
N ASN A 76 7.39 -3.68 19.29
CA ASN A 76 5.97 -3.97 19.52
C ASN A 76 5.45 -4.95 18.45
N ALA A 77 4.31 -5.59 18.71
CA ALA A 77 3.69 -6.52 17.77
C ALA A 77 3.47 -5.92 16.37
N PHE A 78 3.17 -4.61 16.30
CA PHE A 78 2.96 -3.91 15.03
C PHE A 78 4.22 -3.90 14.16
N ILE A 79 5.40 -3.61 14.72
CA ILE A 79 6.67 -3.60 13.98
C ILE A 79 7.00 -5.00 13.45
N TYR A 80 6.75 -6.04 14.25
CA TYR A 80 6.91 -7.43 13.80
C TYR A 80 5.95 -7.76 12.65
N SER A 81 4.69 -7.36 12.74
CA SER A 81 3.72 -7.54 11.64
C SER A 81 4.17 -6.85 10.36
N VAL A 82 4.58 -5.58 10.43
CA VAL A 82 5.07 -4.85 9.25
C VAL A 82 6.30 -5.53 8.68
N PHE A 83 7.26 -5.94 9.51
CA PHE A 83 8.44 -6.65 9.06
C PHE A 83 8.09 -7.95 8.34
N TYR A 84 7.23 -8.79 8.92
CA TYR A 84 6.81 -10.05 8.29
C TYR A 84 6.05 -9.84 6.98
N LEU A 85 5.23 -8.79 6.90
CA LEU A 85 4.57 -8.41 5.64
C LEU A 85 5.61 -8.04 4.56
N LEU A 86 6.62 -7.23 4.89
CA LEU A 86 7.67 -6.86 3.94
C LEU A 86 8.51 -8.07 3.53
N GLN A 87 8.74 -9.03 4.43
CA GLN A 87 9.42 -10.29 4.10
C GLN A 87 8.62 -11.10 3.08
N ILE A 88 7.35 -11.37 3.38
CA ILE A 88 6.46 -12.22 2.59
C ILE A 88 6.17 -11.60 1.22
N PHE A 89 5.91 -10.29 1.17
CA PHE A 89 5.45 -9.63 -0.05
C PHE A 89 6.56 -8.98 -0.87
N LEU A 90 7.70 -8.62 -0.26
CA LEU A 90 8.77 -7.93 -0.97
C LEU A 90 10.06 -8.76 -1.00
N LEU A 91 10.65 -9.11 0.15
CA LEU A 91 11.99 -9.70 0.15
C LEU A 91 12.02 -11.08 -0.51
N ILE A 92 11.16 -12.00 -0.06
CA ILE A 92 11.17 -13.39 -0.53
C ILE A 92 10.88 -13.48 -2.04
N PRO A 93 9.80 -12.86 -2.58
CA PRO A 93 9.53 -12.92 -4.01
C PRO A 93 10.68 -12.34 -4.86
N ASN A 94 11.24 -11.20 -4.46
CA ASN A 94 12.33 -10.57 -5.22
C ASN A 94 13.65 -11.33 -5.09
N ALA A 95 13.89 -12.01 -3.96
CA ALA A 95 15.03 -12.91 -3.81
C ALA A 95 14.93 -14.11 -4.77
N ILE A 96 13.74 -14.68 -4.92
CA ILE A 96 13.49 -15.79 -5.87
C ILE A 96 13.67 -15.33 -7.33
N LEU A 97 13.17 -14.15 -7.68
CA LEU A 97 13.41 -13.59 -9.01
C LEU A 97 14.90 -13.30 -9.24
N PHE A 98 15.60 -12.81 -8.22
CA PHE A 98 17.02 -12.54 -8.30
C PHE A 98 17.87 -13.80 -8.51
N GLU A 99 17.59 -14.87 -7.75
CA GLU A 99 18.38 -16.11 -7.86
C GLU A 99 18.13 -16.87 -9.17
N PHE A 100 16.91 -16.84 -9.72
CA PHE A 100 16.58 -17.61 -10.93
C PHE A 100 16.61 -16.82 -12.24
N MET A 101 16.39 -15.49 -12.21
CA MET A 101 16.37 -14.65 -13.43
C MET A 101 17.59 -13.74 -13.56
N HIS A 102 18.56 -13.81 -12.64
CA HIS A 102 19.70 -12.89 -12.62
C HIS A 102 19.28 -11.41 -12.65
N SER A 103 18.18 -11.06 -11.97
CA SER A 103 17.72 -9.67 -11.92
C SER A 103 18.77 -8.74 -11.28
N ASP A 104 18.66 -7.43 -11.50
CA ASP A 104 19.63 -6.48 -10.98
C ASP A 104 19.75 -6.51 -9.43
N ARG A 105 21.00 -6.63 -8.94
CA ARG A 105 21.37 -6.59 -7.51
C ARG A 105 20.82 -5.34 -6.81
N ILE A 106 20.74 -4.22 -7.52
CA ILE A 106 20.25 -2.94 -6.97
C ILE A 106 18.84 -3.10 -6.41
N ILE A 107 17.97 -3.86 -7.08
CA ILE A 107 16.58 -4.06 -6.65
C ILE A 107 16.55 -4.88 -5.35
N LEU A 108 17.23 -6.03 -5.31
CA LEU A 108 17.27 -6.90 -4.14
C LEU A 108 17.87 -6.16 -2.92
N TYR A 109 18.99 -5.47 -3.10
CA TYR A 109 19.64 -4.73 -2.03
C TYR A 109 18.80 -3.55 -1.53
N SER A 110 18.09 -2.84 -2.42
CA SER A 110 17.17 -1.77 -2.01
C SER A 110 16.04 -2.30 -1.14
N ILE A 111 15.47 -3.45 -1.51
CA ILE A 111 14.41 -4.11 -0.73
C ILE A 111 14.96 -4.63 0.60
N PHE A 112 16.13 -5.25 0.61
CA PHE A 112 16.79 -5.70 1.82
C PHE A 112 17.06 -4.53 2.78
N LEU A 113 17.60 -3.41 2.28
CA LEU A 113 17.84 -2.19 3.05
C LEU A 113 16.54 -1.62 3.61
N LEU A 114 15.44 -1.63 2.84
CA LEU A 114 14.13 -1.23 3.33
C LEU A 114 13.67 -2.14 4.49
N VAL A 115 13.76 -3.45 4.33
CA VAL A 115 13.34 -4.44 5.35
C VAL A 115 14.14 -4.29 6.63
N ILE A 116 15.47 -4.16 6.55
CA ILE A 116 16.33 -4.02 7.73
C ILE A 116 16.21 -2.63 8.39
N SER A 117 15.82 -1.60 7.62
CA SER A 117 15.63 -0.25 8.18
C SER A 117 14.53 -0.21 9.24
N ILE A 118 13.51 -1.06 9.15
CA ILE A 118 12.39 -1.10 10.11
C ILE A 118 12.85 -1.43 11.54
N PRO A 119 13.51 -2.58 11.81
CA PRO A 119 14.03 -2.86 13.14
C PRO A 119 15.13 -1.87 13.55
N LEU A 120 15.97 -1.40 12.62
CA LEU A 120 17.05 -0.44 12.93
C LEU A 120 16.52 0.93 13.37
N LEU A 121 15.55 1.49 12.65
CA LEU A 121 14.93 2.77 13.00
C LEU A 121 14.10 2.65 14.28
N SER A 122 13.52 1.47 14.53
CA SER A 122 12.86 1.19 15.81
C SER A 122 13.81 1.28 17.00
N ILE A 123 15.13 1.13 16.81
CA ILE A 123 16.12 1.29 17.89
C ILE A 123 16.04 2.68 18.51
N ARG A 124 15.78 3.71 17.70
CA ARG A 124 15.79 5.11 18.12
C ARG A 124 14.37 5.61 18.40
N ASN A 125 14.14 6.07 19.62
CA ASN A 125 12.90 6.77 19.98
C ASN A 125 12.90 8.16 19.34
N PHE A 126 12.50 8.25 18.07
CA PHE A 126 12.24 9.53 17.43
C PHE A 126 10.93 10.11 17.97
N SER A 127 11.03 11.01 18.94
CA SER A 127 9.90 11.83 19.38
C SER A 127 9.70 12.97 18.39
N ILE A 128 8.87 12.77 17.38
CA ILE A 128 8.40 13.88 16.54
C ILE A 128 7.39 14.68 17.36
N LYS A 129 7.71 15.94 17.66
CA LYS A 129 6.74 16.85 18.28
C LYS A 129 5.61 17.08 17.27
N ALA A 130 4.42 16.55 17.57
CA ALA A 130 3.26 16.77 16.73
C ALA A 130 2.87 18.25 16.76
N ILE A 131 2.85 18.89 15.59
CA ILE A 131 2.31 20.24 15.46
C ILE A 131 0.80 20.15 15.61
N SER A 132 0.26 20.69 16.70
CA SER A 132 -1.17 20.70 16.97
C SER A 132 -1.82 21.96 16.40
N PHE A 133 -2.60 21.82 15.32
CA PHE A 133 -3.48 22.89 14.85
C PHE A 133 -4.77 22.95 15.66
N LYS A 134 -5.34 24.16 15.83
CA LYS A 134 -6.69 24.29 16.40
C LYS A 134 -7.69 23.52 15.53
N GLU A 135 -8.62 22.86 16.19
CA GLU A 135 -9.53 21.89 15.58
C GLU A 135 -10.34 22.46 14.40
N ASN A 136 -10.70 23.74 14.47
CA ASN A 136 -11.47 24.44 13.44
C ASN A 136 -10.69 24.66 12.14
N TYR A 137 -9.36 24.83 12.21
CA TYR A 137 -8.53 25.05 11.03
C TYR A 137 -8.17 23.76 10.30
N LYS A 138 -8.22 22.59 10.97
CA LYS A 138 -7.84 21.31 10.35
C LYS A 138 -8.67 20.99 9.11
N LEU A 139 -9.99 21.19 9.20
CA LEU A 139 -10.90 20.95 8.05
C LEU A 139 -10.69 21.97 6.93
N LEU A 140 -10.43 23.24 7.27
CA LEU A 140 -10.15 24.28 6.28
C LEU A 140 -8.82 24.02 5.55
N ILE A 141 -7.78 23.60 6.27
CA ILE A 141 -6.49 23.22 5.69
C ILE A 141 -6.66 22.02 4.75
N LEU A 142 -7.45 21.01 5.15
CA LEU A 142 -7.75 19.86 4.30
C LEU A 142 -8.47 20.27 3.01
N LEU A 143 -9.45 21.19 3.09
CA LEU A 143 -10.14 21.72 1.91
C LEU A 143 -9.20 22.54 1.02
N GLY A 144 -8.34 23.39 1.61
CA GLY A 144 -7.32 24.11 0.86
C GLY A 144 -6.36 23.17 0.14
N PHE A 145 -6.00 22.05 0.77
CA PHE A 145 -5.17 21.01 0.18
C PHE A 145 -5.88 20.27 -0.97
N VAL A 146 -7.19 20.00 -0.83
CA VAL A 146 -8.02 19.46 -1.93
C VAL A 146 -8.00 20.40 -3.13
N LEU A 147 -8.24 21.69 -2.91
CA LEU A 147 -8.24 22.69 -3.98
C LEU A 147 -6.87 22.75 -4.67
N LEU A 148 -5.79 22.75 -3.89
CA LEU A 148 -4.41 22.75 -4.42
C LEU A 148 -4.12 21.52 -5.29
N LEU A 149 -4.54 20.33 -4.84
CA LEU A 149 -4.36 19.10 -5.61
C LEU A 149 -5.30 19.00 -6.83
N LEU A 150 -6.43 19.71 -6.82
CA LEU A 150 -7.35 19.74 -7.96
C LEU A 150 -6.82 20.56 -9.13
N VAL A 151 -6.03 21.62 -8.88
CA VAL A 151 -5.49 22.49 -9.93
C VAL A 151 -4.82 21.71 -11.07
N PRO A 152 -3.80 20.85 -10.85
CA PRO A 152 -3.15 20.12 -11.94
C PRO A 152 -4.08 19.14 -12.65
N ILE A 153 -5.09 18.60 -11.96
CA ILE A 153 -6.06 17.68 -12.56
C ILE A 153 -6.99 18.45 -13.50
N ILE A 154 -7.49 19.61 -13.07
CA ILE A 154 -8.37 20.45 -13.90
C ILE A 154 -7.61 21.01 -15.11
N ILE A 155 -6.31 21.29 -14.99
CA ILE A 155 -5.49 21.74 -16.13
C ILE A 155 -5.41 20.64 -17.22
N ASP A 156 -5.14 19.40 -16.82
CA ASP A 156 -4.93 18.30 -17.79
C ASP A 156 -6.25 17.74 -18.36
N TYR A 157 -7.31 17.69 -17.54
CA TYR A 157 -8.57 17.02 -17.87
C TYR A 157 -9.73 17.98 -18.13
N GLY A 158 -9.62 19.24 -17.71
CA GLY A 158 -10.73 20.19 -17.71
C GLY A 158 -11.93 19.69 -16.90
N PHE A 159 -13.12 20.09 -17.34
CA PHE A 159 -14.40 19.58 -16.81
C PHE A 159 -15.04 18.58 -17.77
N ASP A 160 -14.23 17.85 -18.55
CA ASP A 160 -14.73 16.87 -19.51
C ASP A 160 -15.21 15.62 -18.78
N ILE A 161 -16.50 15.60 -18.46
CA ILE A 161 -17.17 14.54 -17.71
C ILE A 161 -17.78 13.56 -18.70
N SER A 162 -17.14 12.41 -18.86
CA SER A 162 -17.66 11.33 -19.69
C SER A 162 -18.52 10.36 -18.87
N SER A 163 -19.83 10.35 -19.11
CA SER A 163 -20.75 9.35 -18.52
C SER A 163 -20.41 7.91 -18.92
N LYS A 164 -19.59 7.75 -19.97
CA LYS A 164 -19.06 6.45 -20.43
C LYS A 164 -18.25 5.73 -19.35
N ALA A 165 -17.77 6.44 -18.32
CA ALA A 165 -17.00 5.87 -17.20
C ALA A 165 -17.77 4.81 -16.40
N PHE A 166 -19.11 4.80 -16.45
CA PHE A 166 -19.92 3.77 -15.82
C PHE A 166 -20.04 2.48 -16.64
N SER A 167 -19.73 2.49 -17.94
CA SER A 167 -19.81 1.31 -18.80
C SER A 167 -18.58 0.43 -18.67
N PHE A 168 -18.77 -0.88 -18.49
CA PHE A 168 -17.65 -1.85 -18.37
C PHE A 168 -16.80 -1.96 -19.63
N SER A 169 -17.40 -1.80 -20.82
CA SER A 169 -16.67 -1.93 -22.09
C SER A 169 -15.80 -0.71 -22.39
N LEU A 170 -16.26 0.49 -22.01
CA LEU A 170 -15.62 1.77 -22.38
C LEU A 170 -14.60 2.27 -21.33
N VAL A 171 -14.48 1.59 -20.18
CA VAL A 171 -13.51 1.97 -19.13
C VAL A 171 -12.08 1.92 -19.65
N TYR A 172 -11.74 0.98 -20.53
CA TYR A 172 -10.39 0.85 -21.07
C TYR A 172 -10.02 2.01 -21.98
N ASP A 173 -10.96 2.46 -22.81
CA ASP A 173 -10.76 3.61 -23.70
C ASP A 173 -10.54 4.89 -22.89
N ILE A 174 -11.34 5.09 -21.83
CA ILE A 174 -11.20 6.24 -20.92
C ILE A 174 -9.85 6.21 -20.20
N ARG A 175 -9.37 5.03 -19.80
CA ARG A 175 -8.05 4.89 -19.17
C ARG A 175 -6.93 5.19 -20.15
N ALA A 176 -7.05 4.74 -21.40
CA ALA A 176 -6.06 5.03 -22.44
C ALA A 176 -6.00 6.55 -22.72
N GLU A 177 -7.15 7.20 -22.84
CA GLU A 177 -7.26 8.64 -23.04
C GLU A 177 -6.74 9.43 -21.83
N SER A 178 -7.11 9.02 -20.62
CA SER A 178 -6.62 9.59 -19.36
C SER A 178 -5.11 9.46 -19.23
N ALA A 179 -4.54 8.31 -19.57
CA ALA A 179 -3.09 8.10 -19.56
C ALA A 179 -2.37 9.02 -20.58
N ALA A 180 -2.97 9.24 -21.75
CA ALA A 180 -2.40 10.12 -22.78
C ALA A 180 -2.45 11.61 -22.40
N LYS A 181 -3.50 12.06 -21.72
CA LYS A 181 -3.67 13.46 -21.26
C LYS A 181 -2.92 13.77 -19.96
N SER A 182 -2.55 12.76 -19.18
CA SER A 182 -1.97 12.91 -17.85
C SER A 182 -0.53 13.46 -17.86
N SER A 183 -0.31 14.58 -17.18
CA SER A 183 1.01 14.93 -16.67
C SER A 183 1.41 14.07 -15.47
N LYS A 184 2.71 13.98 -15.18
CA LYS A 184 3.21 13.32 -13.95
C LYS A 184 2.63 13.96 -12.69
N ILE A 185 2.43 15.28 -12.70
CA ILE A 185 1.94 16.03 -11.55
C ILE A 185 0.46 15.69 -11.28
N SER A 186 -0.38 15.65 -12.32
CA SER A 186 -1.79 15.30 -12.14
C SER A 186 -1.97 13.85 -11.72
N LEU A 187 -1.14 12.91 -12.18
CA LEU A 187 -1.14 11.52 -11.70
C LEU A 187 -0.84 11.42 -10.20
N TYR A 188 0.18 12.15 -9.72
CA TYR A 188 0.48 12.21 -8.30
C TYR A 188 -0.65 12.85 -7.50
N ALA A 189 -1.16 13.99 -7.97
CA ALA A 189 -2.26 14.69 -7.31
C ALA A 189 -3.53 13.82 -7.25
N TYR A 190 -3.87 13.15 -8.34
CA TYR A 190 -4.98 12.20 -8.43
C TYR A 190 -4.88 11.08 -7.40
N SER A 191 -3.70 10.44 -7.31
CA SER A 191 -3.48 9.32 -6.39
C SER A 191 -3.64 9.76 -4.93
N TRP A 192 -3.05 10.90 -4.55
CA TRP A 192 -3.19 11.45 -3.20
C TRP A 192 -4.62 11.86 -2.88
N LEU A 193 -5.26 12.56 -3.81
CA LEU A 193 -6.61 13.09 -3.63
C LEU A 193 -7.63 11.94 -3.51
N GLY A 194 -7.61 11.00 -4.46
CA GLY A 194 -8.57 9.89 -4.53
C GLY A 194 -8.36 8.81 -3.47
N LYS A 195 -7.13 8.55 -3.02
CA LYS A 195 -6.84 7.43 -2.10
C LYS A 195 -6.67 7.84 -0.64
N VAL A 196 -6.34 9.11 -0.37
CA VAL A 196 -5.98 9.56 1.00
C VAL A 196 -6.86 10.71 1.45
N VAL A 197 -6.82 11.85 0.73
CA VAL A 197 -7.39 13.10 1.21
C VAL A 197 -8.92 13.06 1.22
N LEU A 198 -9.55 12.67 0.11
CA LEU A 198 -11.02 12.63 0.01
C LEU A 198 -11.65 11.58 0.94
N PRO A 199 -11.16 10.31 1.01
CA PRO A 199 -11.67 9.33 1.98
C PRO A 199 -11.58 9.86 3.42
N LEU A 200 -10.49 10.55 3.78
CA LEU A 200 -10.31 11.15 5.10
C LEU A 200 -11.32 12.27 5.38
N ILE A 201 -11.58 13.17 4.42
CA ILE A 201 -12.57 14.24 4.58
C ILE A 201 -13.99 13.67 4.69
N ILE A 202 -14.32 12.64 3.90
CA ILE A 202 -15.62 11.94 4.00
C ILE A 202 -15.77 11.34 5.39
N ALA A 203 -14.78 10.56 5.86
CA ALA A 203 -14.81 9.92 7.18
C ALA A 203 -14.96 10.96 8.30
N THR A 204 -14.12 11.99 8.31
CA THR A 204 -14.11 13.02 9.36
C THR A 204 -15.35 13.91 9.30
N GLY A 205 -15.86 14.22 8.10
CA GLY A 205 -17.10 14.94 7.89
C GLY A 205 -18.29 14.18 8.45
N LEU A 206 -18.40 12.88 8.19
CA LEU A 206 -19.46 12.02 8.74
C LEU A 206 -19.37 11.93 10.27
N ILE A 207 -18.20 11.64 10.83
CA ILE A 207 -17.98 11.52 12.28
C ILE A 207 -18.35 12.83 13.02
N ARG A 208 -18.05 13.99 12.41
CA ARG A 208 -18.33 15.31 13.00
C ARG A 208 -19.67 15.90 12.61
N LYS A 209 -20.52 15.13 11.91
CA LYS A 209 -21.82 15.58 11.39
C LYS A 209 -21.71 16.83 10.49
N LYS A 210 -20.57 17.02 9.81
CA LYS A 210 -20.33 18.07 8.80
C LYS A 210 -20.65 17.53 7.41
N TYR A 211 -21.92 17.17 7.18
CA TYR A 211 -22.37 16.47 5.97
C TYR A 211 -22.07 17.23 4.67
N LEU A 212 -22.14 18.57 4.68
CA LEU A 212 -21.80 19.38 3.51
C LEU A 212 -20.36 19.14 3.02
N MET A 213 -19.40 18.97 3.94
CA MET A 213 -18.01 18.68 3.58
C MET A 213 -17.84 17.26 3.03
N ALA A 214 -18.54 16.29 3.62
CA ALA A 214 -18.54 14.92 3.13
C ALA A 214 -19.14 14.83 1.72
N ILE A 215 -20.25 15.55 1.47
CA ILE A 215 -20.89 15.65 0.16
C ILE A 215 -19.96 16.33 -0.86
N ALA A 216 -19.32 17.45 -0.49
CA ALA A 216 -18.36 18.12 -1.37
C ALA A 216 -17.19 17.20 -1.76
N ALA A 217 -16.61 16.49 -0.79
CA ALA A 217 -15.55 15.52 -1.06
C ALA A 217 -16.03 14.34 -1.91
N LEU A 218 -17.27 13.88 -1.72
CA LEU A 218 -17.90 12.84 -2.55
C LEU A 218 -18.08 13.31 -4.00
N ILE A 219 -18.52 14.55 -4.22
CA ILE A 219 -18.65 15.13 -5.56
C ILE A 219 -17.30 15.17 -6.27
N VAL A 220 -16.25 15.64 -5.58
CA VAL A 220 -14.89 15.64 -6.13
C VAL A 220 -14.43 14.21 -6.44
N MET A 221 -14.74 13.25 -5.57
CA MET A 221 -14.38 11.84 -5.81
C MET A 221 -15.10 11.24 -7.01
N ILE A 222 -16.37 11.58 -7.21
CA ILE A 222 -17.14 11.19 -8.40
C ILE A 222 -16.52 11.82 -9.64
N TYR A 223 -16.14 13.09 -9.60
CA TYR A 223 -15.41 13.75 -10.69
C TYR A 223 -14.10 12.99 -11.04
N LEU A 224 -13.28 12.65 -10.04
CA LEU A 224 -12.06 11.84 -10.26
C LEU A 224 -12.34 10.47 -10.87
N PHE A 225 -13.47 9.85 -10.51
CA PHE A 225 -13.88 8.59 -11.12
C PHE A 225 -14.27 8.78 -12.60
N LEU A 226 -15.01 9.84 -12.91
CA LEU A 226 -15.52 10.09 -14.26
C LEU A 226 -14.40 10.39 -15.27
N ILE A 227 -13.31 11.03 -14.84
CA ILE A 227 -12.18 11.36 -15.73
C ILE A 227 -11.21 10.19 -15.97
N ALA A 228 -11.07 9.26 -15.01
CA ALA A 228 -10.03 8.23 -15.07
C ALA A 228 -10.56 6.78 -15.09
N GLY A 229 -11.85 6.55 -14.82
CA GLY A 229 -12.47 5.23 -14.87
C GLY A 229 -11.93 4.22 -13.83
N HIS A 230 -11.31 4.67 -12.75
CA HIS A 230 -10.79 3.81 -11.70
C HIS A 230 -11.85 3.50 -10.64
N LYS A 231 -12.51 2.35 -10.77
CA LYS A 231 -13.57 1.88 -9.84
C LYS A 231 -13.11 1.79 -8.38
N SER A 232 -11.82 1.54 -8.14
CA SER A 232 -11.21 1.52 -6.79
C SER A 232 -11.39 2.83 -6.04
N VAL A 233 -11.48 3.97 -6.74
CA VAL A 233 -11.67 5.28 -6.12
C VAL A 233 -13.07 5.38 -5.50
N LEU A 234 -14.12 5.00 -6.23
CA LEU A 234 -15.48 4.95 -5.65
C LEU A 234 -15.62 3.89 -4.55
N PHE A 235 -14.96 2.73 -4.73
CA PHE A 235 -15.02 1.66 -3.73
C PHE A 235 -14.49 2.12 -2.36
N SER A 236 -13.53 3.05 -2.34
CA SER A 236 -13.02 3.62 -1.09
C SER A 236 -14.10 4.33 -0.26
N VAL A 237 -15.10 4.95 -0.89
CA VAL A 237 -16.24 5.58 -0.19
C VAL A 237 -17.02 4.54 0.60
N PHE A 238 -17.39 3.45 -0.07
CA PHE A 238 -18.17 2.38 0.55
C PHE A 238 -17.45 1.80 1.76
N VAL A 239 -16.14 1.58 1.62
CA VAL A 239 -15.30 1.08 2.72
C VAL A 239 -15.29 2.08 3.89
N VAL A 240 -15.07 3.38 3.63
CA VAL A 240 -15.09 4.41 4.67
C VAL A 240 -16.43 4.49 5.38
N VAL A 241 -17.52 4.54 4.62
CA VAL A 241 -18.89 4.62 5.14
C VAL A 241 -19.19 3.41 6.01
N LEU A 242 -18.88 2.20 5.52
CA LEU A 242 -19.05 0.95 6.28
C LEU A 242 -18.29 1.02 7.60
N PHE A 243 -17.02 1.42 7.61
CA PHE A 243 -16.26 1.52 8.86
C PHE A 243 -16.80 2.56 9.84
N VAL A 244 -17.30 3.69 9.35
CA VAL A 244 -17.89 4.72 10.20
C VAL A 244 -19.16 4.20 10.88
N PHE A 245 -20.05 3.54 10.16
CA PHE A 245 -21.31 3.02 10.73
C PHE A 245 -21.11 1.76 11.58
N VAL A 246 -20.21 0.87 11.19
CA VAL A 246 -19.91 -0.34 11.98
C VAL A 246 -19.28 0.01 13.33
N LYS A 247 -18.48 1.08 13.40
CA LYS A 247 -17.88 1.56 14.65
C LYS A 247 -18.92 1.86 15.74
N ASP A 248 -20.08 2.39 15.38
CA ASP A 248 -21.13 2.70 16.35
C ASP A 248 -21.79 1.43 16.91
N HIS A 249 -21.62 0.28 16.27
CA HIS A 249 -22.08 -1.02 16.77
C HIS A 249 -21.10 -1.71 17.74
N TYR A 250 -19.85 -1.22 17.83
CA TYR A 250 -18.80 -1.75 18.71
C TYR A 250 -18.45 -0.83 19.90
N ARG A 251 -19.23 0.24 20.12
CA ARG A 251 -19.16 1.07 21.33
C ARG A 251 -20.15 0.56 22.37
#